data_AF-A0A5U8KAY7-F1
#
_entry.id   AF-A0A5U8KAY7-F1
#
_cell.length_a   1.000
_cell.length_b   1.000
_cell.length_c   1.000
_cell.angle_alpha   90.00
_cell.angle_beta   90.00
_cell.angle_gamma   90.00
#
_symmetry.space_group_name_H-M   'P 1'
#
loop_
_entity.id
_entity.type
_entity.pdbx_description
1 polymer ?
#
loop_
_entity_poly.entity_id
_entity_poly.type
_entity_poly.pdbx_seq_one_letter_code
_entity_poly.pdbx_strand_id
1 'polypeptide(L)'
;MRKNDRGWASLEFAAVMLLVMIIVAWGASALKDHIERKNWQTEARLASTWAAAARSYTGKNYSTLLTASTATRPAVITTAMLKNTGFLSRGFSETNSNGQKMQAYVVRNAQNPSLLQAMVVSAGGSPFPLKALVQMASEITTGFGGYVDDGKTATGALRAWKIPLSDYGAVSGKGHIAILLSTDELSGAAEDTDRLYRFQVNGRPDLNKMHTAIDMGGNNLDQAGTVSGQQGNFSLSVTAGGDIRSNNGWLITRSGKGWLNESHGGGFYMSDNDWIRSVNNKGIYTGGQLKGGSVRSDSDLSAGGVLKLDKTSYAGTWCPQTGAISHDSSGGILSCQSGRWKSNNTADTRVVWGNAACFPSDEPSVAVCPAGTQITGCGYALSSFWGGTNAPDSFSPVADGTACTLNVGKAPQACFKVWAACR
;
A
#
# COMPACT_ATOMS: atom_id res chain seq x y z
N MET A 1 -49.21 -25.02 -109.06
CA MET A 1 -49.14 -23.67 -108.47
C MET A 1 -49.16 -23.81 -106.94
N ARG A 2 -48.05 -23.52 -106.27
CA ARG A 2 -47.93 -23.54 -104.80
C ARG A 2 -48.61 -22.28 -104.23
N LYS A 3 -49.66 -22.45 -103.43
CA LYS A 3 -50.18 -21.36 -102.57
C LYS A 3 -49.22 -21.22 -101.39
N ASN A 4 -48.51 -20.10 -101.32
CA ASN A 4 -47.72 -19.75 -100.15
C ASN A 4 -48.62 -19.02 -99.16
N ASP A 5 -48.84 -19.65 -98.01
CA ASP A 5 -49.51 -19.06 -96.85
C ASP A 5 -48.63 -17.96 -96.24
N ARG A 6 -48.76 -16.73 -96.76
CA ARG A 6 -48.05 -15.54 -96.27
C ARG A 6 -48.80 -14.75 -95.20
N GLY A 7 -49.97 -15.22 -94.76
CA GLY A 7 -50.82 -14.53 -93.78
C GLY A 7 -50.60 -14.92 -92.31
N TRP A 8 -50.00 -16.08 -92.02
CA TRP A 8 -49.82 -16.57 -90.65
C TRP A 8 -48.50 -16.14 -90.02
N ALA A 9 -47.43 -16.04 -90.80
CA ALA A 9 -46.12 -15.59 -90.31
C ALA A 9 -46.16 -14.13 -89.79
N SER A 10 -46.87 -13.21 -90.46
CA SER A 10 -47.01 -11.82 -89.99
C SER A 10 -47.83 -11.70 -88.70
N LEU A 11 -48.80 -12.61 -88.49
CA LEU A 11 -49.62 -12.67 -87.29
C LEU A 11 -48.83 -13.22 -86.09
N GLU A 12 -47.99 -14.23 -86.32
CA GLU A 12 -47.05 -14.77 -85.31
C GLU A 12 -45.97 -13.75 -84.93
N PHE A 13 -45.38 -13.04 -85.89
CA PHE A 13 -44.42 -11.97 -85.60
C PHE A 13 -45.04 -10.82 -84.82
N ALA A 14 -46.30 -10.45 -85.11
CA ALA A 14 -47.03 -9.45 -84.35
C ALA A 14 -47.32 -9.91 -82.91
N ALA A 15 -47.72 -11.17 -82.72
CA ALA A 15 -47.96 -11.75 -81.40
C ALA A 15 -46.68 -11.84 -80.55
N VAL A 16 -45.54 -12.20 -81.16
CA VAL A 16 -44.23 -12.25 -80.48
C VAL A 16 -43.76 -10.84 -80.10
N MET A 17 -43.90 -9.84 -80.98
CA MET A 17 -43.63 -8.44 -80.64
C MET A 17 -44.48 -7.96 -79.46
N LEU A 18 -45.76 -8.30 -79.44
CA LEU A 18 -46.67 -7.95 -78.36
C LEU A 18 -46.25 -8.61 -77.03
N LEU A 19 -45.85 -9.88 -77.07
CA LEU A 19 -45.30 -10.60 -75.91
C LEU A 19 -43.98 -10.00 -75.41
N VAL A 20 -43.07 -9.64 -76.31
CA VAL A 20 -41.80 -8.99 -75.95
C VAL A 20 -42.05 -7.62 -75.33
N MET A 21 -42.99 -6.83 -75.87
CA MET A 21 -43.37 -5.54 -75.26
C MET A 21 -43.94 -5.72 -73.85
N ILE A 22 -44.74 -6.76 -73.61
CA ILE A 22 -45.27 -7.07 -72.27
C ILE A 22 -44.12 -7.46 -71.32
N ILE A 23 -43.17 -8.29 -71.75
CA ILE A 23 -42.01 -8.70 -70.95
C ILE A 23 -41.08 -7.50 -70.67
N VAL A 24 -40.86 -6.63 -71.64
CA VAL A 24 -40.04 -5.40 -71.48
C VAL A 24 -40.74 -4.41 -70.54
N ALA A 25 -42.06 -4.22 -70.67
CA ALA A 25 -42.83 -3.38 -69.75
C ALA A 25 -42.82 -3.93 -68.32
N TRP A 26 -43.01 -5.25 -68.15
CA TRP A 26 -42.89 -5.92 -66.86
C TRP A 26 -41.47 -5.81 -66.29
N GLY A 27 -40.44 -6.09 -67.10
CA GLY A 27 -39.03 -5.99 -66.71
C GLY A 27 -38.63 -4.56 -66.31
N ALA A 28 -39.11 -3.54 -67.03
CA ALA A 28 -38.90 -2.14 -66.68
C ALA A 28 -39.59 -1.77 -65.37
N SER A 29 -40.83 -2.25 -65.15
CA SER A 29 -41.55 -2.04 -63.89
C SER A 29 -40.88 -2.75 -62.70
N ALA A 30 -40.39 -3.98 -62.91
CA ALA A 30 -39.68 -4.76 -61.90
C ALA A 30 -38.31 -4.17 -61.56
N LEU A 31 -37.60 -3.64 -62.56
CA LEU A 31 -36.34 -2.93 -62.37
C LEU A 31 -36.56 -1.60 -61.61
N LYS A 32 -37.60 -0.83 -61.97
CA LYS A 32 -37.97 0.38 -61.24
C LYS A 32 -38.29 0.07 -59.78
N ASP A 33 -39.10 -0.94 -59.53
CA ASP A 33 -39.42 -1.43 -58.19
C ASP A 33 -38.15 -1.89 -57.43
N HIS A 34 -37.21 -2.54 -58.11
CA HIS A 34 -35.94 -2.96 -57.50
C HIS A 34 -35.05 -1.76 -57.11
N ILE A 35 -34.94 -0.76 -58.00
CA ILE A 35 -34.18 0.47 -57.74
C ILE A 35 -34.81 1.25 -56.58
N GLU A 36 -36.14 1.37 -56.54
CA GLU A 36 -36.84 2.04 -55.43
C GLU A 36 -36.58 1.34 -54.09
N ARG A 37 -36.62 0.00 -54.04
CA ARG A 37 -36.25 -0.75 -52.83
C ARG A 37 -34.81 -0.49 -52.39
N LYS A 38 -33.86 -0.37 -53.32
CA LYS A 38 -32.46 -0.05 -53.01
C LYS A 38 -32.28 1.37 -52.48
N ASN A 39 -33.06 2.32 -52.98
CA ASN A 39 -33.08 3.68 -52.43
C ASN A 39 -33.61 3.68 -50.99
N TRP A 40 -34.70 2.96 -50.71
CA TRP A 40 -35.24 2.84 -49.35
C TRP A 40 -34.27 2.14 -48.39
N GLN A 41 -33.52 1.14 -48.84
CA GLN A 41 -32.41 0.54 -48.07
C GLN A 41 -31.36 1.57 -47.66
N THR A 42 -31.02 2.45 -48.58
CA THR A 42 -30.04 3.52 -48.34
C THR A 42 -30.59 4.52 -47.31
N GLU A 43 -31.87 4.86 -47.39
CA GLU A 43 -32.55 5.72 -46.42
C GLU A 43 -32.67 5.09 -45.03
N ALA A 44 -32.98 3.79 -44.94
CA ALA A 44 -32.97 3.06 -43.68
C ALA A 44 -31.57 3.06 -43.03
N ARG A 45 -30.52 2.95 -43.84
CA ARG A 45 -29.12 3.04 -43.36
C ARG A 45 -28.75 4.46 -42.91
N LEU A 46 -29.21 5.48 -43.62
CA LEU A 46 -29.07 6.88 -43.20
C LEU A 46 -29.74 7.10 -41.84
N ALA A 47 -30.98 6.63 -41.69
CA ALA A 47 -31.74 6.72 -40.45
C ALA A 47 -31.07 5.94 -39.31
N SER A 48 -30.54 4.75 -39.59
CA SER A 48 -29.79 3.94 -38.60
C SER A 48 -28.52 4.64 -38.13
N THR A 49 -27.76 5.23 -39.05
CA THR A 49 -26.53 5.98 -38.73
C THR A 49 -26.85 7.22 -37.89
N TRP A 50 -27.94 7.92 -38.22
CA TRP A 50 -28.41 9.05 -37.43
C TRP A 50 -28.85 8.61 -36.02
N ALA A 51 -29.61 7.51 -35.91
CA ALA A 51 -30.03 6.95 -34.63
C ALA A 51 -28.85 6.49 -33.76
N ALA A 52 -27.82 5.88 -34.35
CA ALA A 52 -26.58 5.53 -33.66
C ALA A 52 -25.86 6.77 -33.12
N ALA A 53 -25.78 7.84 -33.91
CA ALA A 53 -25.20 9.10 -33.44
C ALA A 53 -26.02 9.73 -32.29
N ALA A 54 -27.35 9.68 -32.37
CA ALA A 54 -28.23 10.15 -31.30
C ALA A 54 -28.10 9.30 -30.02
N ARG A 55 -28.00 7.97 -30.15
CA ARG A 55 -27.72 7.04 -29.04
C ARG A 55 -26.41 7.39 -28.35
N SER A 56 -25.32 7.51 -29.11
CA SER A 56 -24.00 7.85 -28.56
C SER A 56 -23.96 9.25 -27.92
N TYR A 57 -24.62 10.24 -28.53
CA TYR A 57 -24.76 11.57 -27.93
C TYR A 57 -25.51 11.50 -26.60
N THR A 58 -26.60 10.71 -26.55
CA THR A 58 -27.41 10.54 -25.35
C THR A 58 -26.62 9.86 -24.24
N GLY A 59 -25.89 8.78 -24.55
CA GLY A 59 -25.01 8.10 -23.60
C GLY A 59 -23.95 9.02 -23.00
N LYS A 60 -23.25 9.79 -23.84
CA LYS A 60 -22.22 10.74 -23.37
C LYS A 60 -22.78 11.88 -22.51
N ASN A 61 -24.00 12.33 -22.78
CA ASN A 61 -24.63 13.47 -22.10
C ASN A 61 -25.79 13.04 -21.19
N TYR A 62 -25.76 11.79 -20.70
CA TYR A 62 -26.91 11.15 -20.07
C TYR A 62 -27.44 11.95 -18.87
N SER A 63 -26.58 12.36 -17.94
CA SER A 63 -26.96 13.13 -16.74
C SER A 63 -27.55 14.50 -17.08
N THR A 64 -26.97 15.21 -18.05
CA THR A 64 -27.46 16.50 -18.54
C THR A 64 -28.85 16.35 -19.17
N LEU A 65 -29.05 15.35 -20.02
CA LEU A 65 -30.33 15.07 -20.68
C LEU A 65 -31.39 14.56 -19.69
N LEU A 66 -30.99 13.77 -18.69
CA LEU A 66 -31.87 13.36 -17.60
C LEU A 66 -32.41 14.58 -16.86
N THR A 67 -31.55 15.56 -16.57
CA THR A 67 -31.95 16.82 -15.90
C THR A 67 -32.82 17.70 -16.81
N ALA A 68 -32.50 17.78 -18.10
CA ALA A 68 -33.17 18.65 -19.07
C ALA A 68 -34.53 18.12 -19.56
N SER A 69 -34.85 16.84 -19.34
CA SER A 69 -36.08 16.19 -19.79
C SER A 69 -37.01 15.81 -18.63
N THR A 70 -38.28 15.61 -18.94
CA THR A 70 -39.29 15.02 -18.04
C THR A 70 -39.99 13.86 -18.76
N ALA A 71 -40.99 13.23 -18.14
CA ALA A 71 -41.76 12.15 -18.79
C ALA A 71 -42.53 12.61 -20.03
N THR A 72 -42.86 13.90 -20.14
CA THR A 72 -43.68 14.45 -21.25
C THR A 72 -43.05 15.65 -21.97
N ARG A 73 -41.98 16.24 -21.40
CA ARG A 73 -41.23 17.34 -22.03
C ARG A 73 -39.85 16.84 -22.45
N PRO A 74 -39.60 16.66 -23.76
CA PRO A 74 -38.36 16.09 -24.26
C PRO A 74 -37.22 17.10 -24.29
N ALA A 75 -36.01 16.59 -24.13
CA ALA A 75 -34.80 17.23 -24.65
C ALA A 75 -34.65 16.80 -26.12
N VAL A 76 -34.54 17.78 -27.03
CA VAL A 76 -34.52 17.52 -28.48
C VAL A 76 -33.10 17.55 -29.02
N ILE A 77 -32.66 16.44 -29.61
CA ILE A 77 -31.38 16.32 -30.30
C ILE A 77 -31.61 16.52 -31.80
N THR A 78 -30.83 17.43 -32.40
CA THR A 78 -30.94 17.77 -33.82
C THR A 78 -29.69 17.32 -34.60
N THR A 79 -29.83 17.16 -35.92
CA THR A 79 -28.68 16.85 -36.79
C THR A 79 -27.54 17.88 -36.66
N ALA A 80 -27.88 19.17 -36.57
CA ALA A 80 -26.89 20.24 -36.37
C ALA A 80 -26.12 20.07 -35.05
N MET A 81 -26.81 19.69 -33.96
CA MET A 81 -26.17 19.41 -32.67
C MET A 81 -25.18 18.24 -32.79
N LEU A 82 -25.59 17.14 -33.43
CA LEU A 82 -24.74 15.96 -33.63
C LEU A 82 -23.51 16.28 -34.49
N LYS A 83 -23.64 17.16 -35.49
CA LYS A 83 -22.50 17.61 -36.32
C LYS A 83 -21.56 18.52 -35.55
N ASN A 84 -22.09 19.48 -34.80
CA ASN A 84 -21.29 20.44 -34.03
C ASN A 84 -20.53 19.77 -32.87
N THR A 85 -21.04 18.64 -32.39
CA THR A 85 -20.44 17.86 -31.29
C THR A 85 -19.62 16.66 -31.77
N GLY A 86 -19.51 16.45 -33.09
CA GLY A 86 -18.65 15.45 -33.72
C GLY A 86 -19.23 14.02 -33.77
N PHE A 87 -20.48 13.81 -33.38
CA PHE A 87 -21.15 12.50 -33.49
C PHE A 87 -21.61 12.19 -34.92
N LEU A 88 -21.79 13.21 -35.75
CA LEU A 88 -21.95 13.08 -37.20
C LEU A 88 -20.86 13.89 -37.90
N SER A 89 -20.39 13.39 -39.05
CA SER A 89 -19.46 14.13 -39.91
C SER A 89 -20.08 15.45 -40.37
N ARG A 90 -19.27 16.50 -40.54
CA ARG A 90 -19.73 17.79 -41.09
C ARG A 90 -20.41 17.65 -42.46
N GLY A 91 -20.01 16.65 -43.26
CA GLY A 91 -20.60 16.35 -44.57
C GLY A 91 -21.89 15.52 -44.52
N PHE A 92 -22.36 15.11 -43.34
CA PHE A 92 -23.61 14.35 -43.22
C PHE A 92 -24.81 15.22 -43.64
N SER A 93 -25.70 14.64 -44.45
CA SER A 93 -26.90 15.32 -44.97
C SER A 93 -27.87 15.68 -43.85
N GLU A 94 -28.42 16.90 -43.90
CA GLU A 94 -29.42 17.36 -42.93
C GLU A 94 -30.79 16.73 -43.15
N THR A 95 -31.05 16.25 -44.37
CA THR A 95 -32.33 15.67 -44.78
C THR A 95 -32.15 14.35 -45.50
N ASN A 96 -33.18 13.52 -45.47
CA ASN A 96 -33.32 12.37 -46.37
C ASN A 96 -33.68 12.81 -47.80
N SER A 97 -33.81 11.86 -48.74
CA SER A 97 -34.22 12.11 -50.13
C SER A 97 -35.55 12.85 -50.29
N ASN A 98 -36.44 12.79 -49.30
CA ASN A 98 -37.73 13.49 -49.30
C ASN A 98 -37.68 14.87 -48.61
N GLY A 99 -36.50 15.37 -48.25
CA GLY A 99 -36.34 16.66 -47.59
C GLY A 99 -36.79 16.66 -46.12
N GLN A 100 -36.98 15.50 -45.50
CA GLN A 100 -37.37 15.39 -44.10
C GLN A 100 -36.12 15.41 -43.20
N LYS A 101 -36.18 16.12 -42.08
CA LYS A 101 -35.10 16.23 -41.08
C LYS A 101 -35.31 15.24 -39.95
N MET A 102 -34.26 14.58 -39.49
CA MET A 102 -34.30 13.67 -38.34
C MET A 102 -34.07 14.42 -37.03
N GLN A 103 -34.84 14.07 -36.00
CA GLN A 103 -34.71 14.60 -34.64
C GLN A 103 -34.99 13.49 -33.63
N ALA A 104 -34.33 13.54 -32.47
CA ALA A 104 -34.59 12.63 -31.36
C ALA A 104 -35.20 13.40 -30.20
N TYR A 105 -36.29 12.87 -29.68
CA TYR A 105 -37.02 13.40 -28.55
C TYR A 105 -36.75 12.50 -27.35
N VAL A 106 -35.86 12.95 -26.47
CA VAL A 106 -35.40 12.19 -25.29
C VAL A 106 -36.25 12.58 -24.09
N VAL A 107 -36.93 11.61 -23.49
CA VAL A 107 -37.79 11.78 -22.30
C VAL A 107 -37.36 10.83 -21.19
N ARG A 108 -37.84 11.09 -19.97
CA ARG A 108 -37.72 10.13 -18.88
C ARG A 108 -38.73 9.00 -19.07
N ASN A 109 -38.35 7.79 -18.70
CA ASN A 109 -39.30 6.69 -18.64
C ASN A 109 -40.35 6.96 -17.55
N ALA A 110 -41.63 6.75 -17.88
CA ALA A 110 -42.73 7.10 -16.99
C ALA A 110 -42.79 6.20 -15.74
N GLN A 111 -42.36 4.95 -15.86
CA GLN A 111 -42.33 3.96 -14.79
C GLN A 111 -41.05 4.09 -13.96
N ASN A 112 -39.92 4.41 -14.60
CA ASN A 112 -38.61 4.58 -13.97
C ASN A 112 -38.00 5.94 -14.35
N PRO A 113 -38.30 7.02 -13.62
CA PRO A 113 -37.85 8.38 -13.97
C PRO A 113 -36.33 8.59 -13.94
N SER A 114 -35.55 7.63 -13.43
CA SER A 114 -34.08 7.63 -13.49
C SER A 114 -33.53 7.19 -14.85
N LEU A 115 -34.36 6.61 -15.72
CA LEU A 115 -33.95 6.10 -17.03
C LEU A 115 -34.46 6.99 -18.15
N LEU A 116 -33.63 7.20 -19.17
CA LEU A 116 -34.00 7.87 -20.41
C LEU A 116 -34.53 6.89 -21.45
N GLN A 117 -35.49 7.33 -22.26
CA GLN A 117 -35.94 6.69 -23.49
C GLN A 117 -36.07 7.75 -24.58
N ALA A 118 -35.97 7.39 -25.86
CA ALA A 118 -36.09 8.38 -26.92
C ALA A 118 -36.86 7.87 -28.15
N MET A 119 -37.59 8.80 -28.77
CA MET A 119 -38.22 8.59 -30.07
C MET A 119 -37.51 9.45 -31.10
N VAL A 120 -36.88 8.80 -32.07
CA VAL A 120 -36.36 9.46 -33.26
C VAL A 120 -37.46 9.53 -34.29
N VAL A 121 -37.69 10.69 -34.89
CA VAL A 121 -38.62 10.84 -36.01
C VAL A 121 -38.03 11.71 -37.11
N SER A 122 -38.43 11.47 -38.35
CA SER A 122 -38.28 12.46 -39.40
C SER A 122 -39.45 13.46 -39.36
N ALA A 123 -39.22 14.71 -39.78
CA ALA A 123 -40.23 15.75 -39.84
C ALA A 123 -39.98 16.74 -41.00
N GLY A 124 -41.04 17.42 -41.46
CA GLY A 124 -40.99 18.30 -42.64
C GLY A 124 -40.87 17.52 -43.95
N GLY A 125 -40.60 18.21 -45.07
CA GLY A 125 -40.45 17.57 -46.39
C GLY A 125 -41.72 16.88 -46.91
N SER A 126 -41.56 16.00 -47.89
CA SER A 126 -42.65 15.27 -48.55
C SER A 126 -42.89 13.89 -47.91
N PRO A 127 -44.13 13.39 -47.82
CA PRO A 127 -44.42 12.09 -47.24
C PRO A 127 -43.83 10.94 -48.07
N PHE A 128 -43.27 9.93 -47.42
CA PHE A 128 -42.98 8.65 -48.08
C PHE A 128 -44.27 7.83 -48.24
N PRO A 129 -44.38 7.03 -49.32
CA PRO A 129 -45.49 6.08 -49.45
C PRO A 129 -45.38 4.99 -48.38
N LEU A 130 -46.54 4.47 -47.93
CA LEU A 130 -46.60 3.47 -46.85
C LEU A 130 -45.74 2.22 -47.12
N LYS A 131 -45.67 1.76 -48.38
CA LYS A 131 -44.81 0.62 -48.79
C LYS A 131 -43.33 0.89 -48.46
N ALA A 132 -42.84 2.10 -48.72
CA ALA A 132 -41.47 2.51 -48.42
C ALA A 132 -41.23 2.54 -46.91
N LEU A 133 -42.16 3.14 -46.16
CA LEU A 133 -42.07 3.24 -44.71
C LEU A 133 -41.98 1.88 -44.02
N VAL A 134 -42.86 0.94 -44.41
CA VAL A 134 -42.87 -0.41 -43.84
C VAL A 134 -41.55 -1.13 -44.13
N GLN A 135 -41.01 -0.99 -45.35
CA GLN A 135 -39.73 -1.60 -45.70
C GLN A 135 -38.57 -0.97 -44.92
N MET A 136 -38.47 0.37 -44.92
CA MET A 136 -37.40 1.07 -44.18
C MET A 136 -37.42 0.73 -42.70
N ALA A 137 -38.61 0.68 -42.07
CA ALA A 137 -38.76 0.29 -40.67
C ALA A 137 -38.15 -1.08 -40.37
N SER A 138 -38.27 -2.05 -41.30
CA SER A 138 -37.71 -3.39 -41.14
C SER A 138 -36.20 -3.49 -41.38
N GLU A 139 -35.61 -2.48 -42.04
CA GLU A 139 -34.18 -2.46 -42.42
C GLU A 139 -33.34 -1.57 -41.50
N ILE A 140 -33.97 -0.80 -40.61
CA ILE A 140 -33.28 0.00 -39.59
C ILE A 140 -32.66 -0.93 -38.55
N THR A 141 -31.37 -0.75 -38.28
CA THR A 141 -30.58 -1.66 -37.42
C THR A 141 -30.22 -1.09 -36.06
N THR A 142 -30.35 0.22 -35.85
CA THR A 142 -30.09 0.86 -34.56
C THR A 142 -31.40 1.28 -33.91
N GLY A 143 -31.67 0.75 -32.72
CA GLY A 143 -32.99 0.86 -32.09
C GLY A 143 -34.07 0.06 -32.83
N PHE A 144 -35.32 0.25 -32.41
CA PHE A 144 -36.47 -0.42 -33.03
C PHE A 144 -37.06 0.47 -34.13
N GLY A 145 -36.88 0.06 -35.39
CA GLY A 145 -37.40 0.78 -36.56
C GLY A 145 -38.93 0.81 -36.63
N GLY A 146 -39.47 1.91 -37.14
CA GLY A 146 -40.89 2.19 -37.25
C GLY A 146 -41.20 3.33 -38.22
N TYR A 147 -42.46 3.75 -38.27
CA TYR A 147 -42.96 4.80 -39.15
C TYR A 147 -44.21 5.49 -38.60
N VAL A 148 -44.53 6.65 -39.16
CA VAL A 148 -45.71 7.47 -38.84
C VAL A 148 -46.57 7.62 -40.10
N ASP A 149 -47.68 6.90 -40.20
CA ASP A 149 -48.60 6.94 -41.36
C ASP A 149 -49.78 7.90 -41.16
N ASP A 150 -50.19 8.12 -39.91
CA ASP A 150 -51.35 8.97 -39.55
C ASP A 150 -50.95 10.38 -39.06
N GLY A 151 -49.64 10.64 -38.95
CA GLY A 151 -49.07 11.88 -38.40
C GLY A 151 -49.13 12.00 -36.87
N LYS A 152 -49.64 10.99 -36.16
CA LYS A 152 -49.89 11.03 -34.71
C LYS A 152 -49.26 9.88 -33.94
N THR A 153 -49.08 8.73 -34.59
CA THR A 153 -48.67 7.50 -33.94
C THR A 153 -47.48 6.88 -34.66
N ALA A 154 -46.43 6.58 -33.91
CA ALA A 154 -45.32 5.78 -34.38
C ALA A 154 -45.69 4.28 -34.30
N THR A 155 -45.56 3.57 -35.41
CA THR A 155 -45.84 2.14 -35.53
C THR A 155 -44.56 1.42 -35.92
N GLY A 156 -44.19 0.41 -35.13
CA GLY A 156 -42.99 -0.40 -35.37
C GLY A 156 -43.06 -1.26 -36.62
N ALA A 157 -41.89 -1.73 -37.06
CA ALA A 157 -41.78 -2.78 -38.07
C ALA A 157 -42.67 -3.98 -37.71
N LEU A 158 -43.36 -4.54 -38.73
CA LEU A 158 -44.34 -5.61 -38.56
C LEU A 158 -45.48 -5.31 -37.55
N ARG A 159 -45.68 -4.04 -37.18
CA ARG A 159 -46.62 -3.59 -36.14
C ARG A 159 -46.34 -4.18 -34.75
N ALA A 160 -45.08 -4.51 -34.47
CA ALA A 160 -44.66 -5.09 -33.18
C ALA A 160 -44.90 -4.16 -31.98
N TRP A 161 -44.97 -2.85 -32.21
CA TRP A 161 -45.30 -1.85 -31.20
C TRP A 161 -46.03 -0.67 -31.84
N LYS A 162 -46.77 0.08 -31.02
CA LYS A 162 -47.50 1.28 -31.45
C LYS A 162 -47.53 2.28 -30.30
N ILE A 163 -46.99 3.48 -30.53
CA ILE A 163 -46.79 4.49 -29.49
C ILE A 163 -47.25 5.87 -30.01
N PRO A 164 -48.14 6.58 -29.30
CA PRO A 164 -48.46 7.98 -29.61
C PRO A 164 -47.21 8.87 -29.56
N LEU A 165 -47.03 9.74 -30.55
CA LEU A 165 -45.91 10.68 -30.55
C LEU A 165 -45.94 11.64 -29.35
N SER A 166 -47.13 11.92 -28.83
CA SER A 166 -47.35 12.74 -27.63
C SER A 166 -46.66 12.19 -26.38
N ASP A 167 -46.48 10.87 -26.28
CA ASP A 167 -45.86 10.23 -25.10
C ASP A 167 -44.37 10.59 -24.97
N TYR A 168 -43.76 11.03 -26.07
CA TYR A 168 -42.38 11.50 -26.14
C TYR A 168 -42.29 13.02 -26.33
N GLY A 169 -43.42 13.73 -26.38
CA GLY A 169 -43.50 15.12 -26.85
C GLY A 169 -42.94 15.29 -28.27
N ALA A 170 -42.94 14.22 -29.07
CA ALA A 170 -42.41 14.20 -30.43
C ALA A 170 -43.42 14.82 -31.41
N VAL A 171 -42.90 15.51 -32.42
CA VAL A 171 -43.71 16.08 -33.50
C VAL A 171 -43.19 15.58 -34.84
N SER A 172 -44.10 15.06 -35.66
CA SER A 172 -43.81 14.53 -37.00
C SER A 172 -45.00 14.79 -37.94
N GLY A 173 -44.96 14.25 -39.15
CA GLY A 173 -46.04 14.30 -40.13
C GLY A 173 -46.48 12.91 -40.58
N LYS A 174 -47.48 12.88 -41.47
CA LYS A 174 -47.82 11.65 -42.20
C LYS A 174 -46.70 11.31 -43.18
N GLY A 175 -46.31 10.05 -43.27
CA GLY A 175 -45.32 9.57 -44.22
C GLY A 175 -43.87 9.69 -43.73
N HIS A 176 -43.63 9.54 -42.43
CA HIS A 176 -42.33 9.78 -41.79
C HIS A 176 -41.75 8.54 -41.10
N ILE A 177 -40.43 8.50 -40.95
CA ILE A 177 -39.68 7.43 -40.29
C ILE A 177 -39.76 7.66 -38.78
N ALA A 178 -39.87 6.58 -38.01
CA ALA A 178 -39.73 6.60 -36.56
C ALA A 178 -38.73 5.53 -36.08
N ILE A 179 -38.02 5.77 -34.99
CA ILE A 179 -37.13 4.78 -34.37
C ILE A 179 -37.25 4.94 -32.86
N LEU A 180 -37.55 3.85 -32.16
CA LEU A 180 -37.56 3.83 -30.71
C LEU A 180 -36.19 3.43 -30.18
N LEU A 181 -35.57 4.29 -29.38
CA LEU A 181 -34.42 3.98 -28.55
C LEU A 181 -34.93 3.69 -27.14
N SER A 182 -34.92 2.42 -26.75
CA SER A 182 -35.42 1.97 -25.44
C SER A 182 -34.52 2.42 -24.31
N THR A 183 -35.00 2.25 -23.07
CA THR A 183 -34.20 2.50 -21.86
C THR A 183 -32.93 1.67 -21.82
N ASP A 184 -32.97 0.43 -22.26
CA ASP A 184 -31.82 -0.48 -22.31
C ASP A 184 -30.76 0.01 -23.31
N GLU A 185 -31.21 0.36 -24.53
CA GLU A 185 -30.37 0.88 -25.61
C GLU A 185 -29.60 2.16 -25.20
N LEU A 186 -30.27 3.05 -24.46
CA LEU A 186 -29.69 4.30 -23.98
C LEU A 186 -28.86 4.14 -22.70
N SER A 187 -29.22 3.22 -21.81
CA SER A 187 -28.47 2.98 -20.58
C SER A 187 -27.16 2.25 -20.86
N GLY A 188 -27.16 1.25 -21.75
CA GLY A 188 -25.93 0.60 -22.20
C GLY A 188 -24.96 1.58 -22.89
N ALA A 189 -25.47 2.57 -23.61
CA ALA A 189 -24.64 3.63 -24.20
C ALA A 189 -24.01 4.58 -23.17
N ALA A 190 -24.60 4.71 -21.97
CA ALA A 190 -23.99 5.45 -20.86
C ALA A 190 -22.87 4.62 -20.21
N GLU A 191 -23.12 3.32 -19.99
CA GLU A 191 -22.17 2.39 -19.35
C GLU A 191 -20.91 2.10 -20.18
N ASP A 192 -20.99 2.11 -21.52
CA ASP A 192 -19.83 1.90 -22.40
C ASP A 192 -18.72 2.96 -22.26
N THR A 193 -19.00 4.07 -21.56
CA THR A 193 -18.03 5.15 -21.32
C THR A 193 -17.26 5.03 -20.00
N ASP A 194 -17.65 4.12 -19.10
CA ASP A 194 -17.12 4.03 -17.73
C ASP A 194 -16.38 2.70 -17.46
N ARG A 195 -15.59 2.22 -18.43
CA ARG A 195 -14.79 1.00 -18.28
C ARG A 195 -13.32 1.34 -18.16
N LEU A 196 -12.68 0.84 -17.10
CA LEU A 196 -11.22 0.78 -17.00
C LEU A 196 -10.69 -0.34 -17.91
N TYR A 197 -10.54 -0.03 -19.20
CA TYR A 197 -9.99 -0.97 -20.18
C TYR A 197 -8.47 -0.87 -20.22
N ARG A 198 -7.77 -1.88 -19.72
CA ARG A 198 -6.31 -1.88 -19.56
C ARG A 198 -5.71 -3.17 -20.11
N PHE A 199 -5.36 -3.17 -21.39
CA PHE A 199 -4.44 -4.13 -21.99
C PHE A 199 -3.14 -3.41 -22.33
N GLN A 200 -2.02 -4.14 -22.30
CA GLN A 200 -0.75 -3.57 -22.74
C GLN A 200 -0.84 -3.24 -24.24
N VAL A 201 -0.61 -1.96 -24.57
CA VAL A 201 -0.48 -1.52 -25.96
C VAL A 201 1.01 -1.35 -26.29
N ASN A 202 1.53 -2.25 -27.12
CA ASN A 202 2.95 -2.25 -27.50
C ASN A 202 3.30 -1.00 -28.33
N GLY A 203 4.46 -0.39 -28.03
CA GLY A 203 4.93 0.83 -28.69
C GLY A 203 4.16 2.11 -28.32
N ARG A 204 3.17 2.04 -27.41
CA ARG A 204 2.34 3.17 -26.98
C ARG A 204 2.31 3.31 -25.45
N PRO A 205 3.40 3.76 -24.81
CA PRO A 205 3.48 3.87 -23.34
C PRO A 205 2.49 4.87 -22.75
N ASP A 206 2.08 5.87 -23.53
CA ASP A 206 1.02 6.83 -23.21
C ASP A 206 -0.29 6.12 -22.86
N LEU A 207 -0.67 5.10 -23.65
CA LEU A 207 -1.90 4.33 -23.44
C LEU A 207 -1.81 3.35 -22.25
N ASN A 208 -0.60 3.10 -21.73
CA ASN A 208 -0.37 2.25 -20.57
C ASN A 208 -0.25 3.06 -19.26
N LYS A 209 -0.36 4.40 -19.32
CA LYS A 209 -0.21 5.32 -18.20
C LYS A 209 -1.55 5.94 -17.79
N MET A 210 -1.79 6.03 -16.48
CA MET A 210 -2.89 6.83 -15.96
C MET A 210 -2.49 8.31 -15.91
N HIS A 211 -3.34 9.21 -16.42
CA HIS A 211 -3.12 10.66 -16.40
C HIS A 211 -3.81 11.37 -15.23
N THR A 212 -4.59 10.62 -14.44
CA THR A 212 -5.27 11.08 -13.23
C THR A 212 -5.28 9.96 -12.19
N ALA A 213 -5.57 10.29 -10.93
CA ALA A 213 -5.78 9.29 -9.89
C ALA A 213 -7.00 8.41 -10.20
N ILE A 214 -6.95 7.15 -9.78
CA ILE A 214 -8.12 6.26 -9.74
C ILE A 214 -8.65 6.30 -8.32
N ASP A 215 -9.90 6.73 -8.16
CA ASP A 215 -10.64 6.53 -6.93
C ASP A 215 -11.25 5.13 -6.97
N MET A 216 -10.92 4.30 -5.98
CA MET A 216 -11.48 2.95 -5.87
C MET A 216 -12.84 2.93 -5.18
N GLY A 217 -13.33 4.05 -4.64
CA GLY A 217 -14.64 4.12 -3.97
C GLY A 217 -14.77 3.19 -2.76
N GLY A 218 -13.66 2.90 -2.08
CA GLY A 218 -13.59 1.93 -0.99
C GLY A 218 -13.48 0.46 -1.42
N ASN A 219 -13.36 0.18 -2.72
CA ASN A 219 -13.15 -1.16 -3.25
C ASN A 219 -11.68 -1.60 -3.18
N ASN A 220 -11.47 -2.90 -3.38
CA ASN A 220 -10.16 -3.54 -3.28
C ASN A 220 -9.33 -3.41 -4.56
N LEU A 221 -8.01 -3.51 -4.40
CA LEU A 221 -7.07 -3.82 -5.48
C LEU A 221 -6.50 -5.22 -5.23
N ASP A 222 -7.09 -6.23 -5.86
CA ASP A 222 -6.74 -7.63 -5.62
C ASP A 222 -5.62 -8.11 -6.56
N GLN A 223 -4.73 -8.97 -6.04
CA GLN A 223 -3.67 -9.67 -6.81
C GLN A 223 -2.71 -8.75 -7.60
N ALA A 224 -2.46 -7.53 -7.10
CA ALA A 224 -1.39 -6.69 -7.65
C ALA A 224 -0.02 -7.32 -7.38
N GLY A 225 0.78 -7.54 -8.43
CA GLY A 225 2.13 -8.10 -8.28
C GLY A 225 3.09 -7.15 -7.56
N THR A 226 3.25 -5.93 -8.10
CA THR A 226 4.10 -4.88 -7.51
C THR A 226 3.35 -3.55 -7.53
N VAL A 227 3.29 -2.88 -6.38
CA VAL A 227 2.80 -1.50 -6.26
C VAL A 227 4.00 -0.60 -5.94
N SER A 228 4.48 0.14 -6.93
CA SER A 228 5.55 1.13 -6.75
C SER A 228 4.94 2.53 -6.71
N GLY A 229 5.13 3.24 -5.61
CA GLY A 229 4.57 4.57 -5.38
C GLY A 229 5.51 5.42 -4.54
N GLN A 230 5.30 6.74 -4.56
CA GLN A 230 6.09 7.68 -3.77
C GLN A 230 5.70 7.69 -2.30
N GLN A 231 4.42 7.41 -2.00
CA GLN A 231 3.85 7.46 -0.65
C GLN A 231 2.76 6.40 -0.52
N GLY A 232 2.58 5.86 0.69
CA GLY A 232 1.47 4.98 1.07
C GLY A 232 0.84 5.48 2.36
N ASN A 233 -0.49 5.53 2.42
CA ASN A 233 -1.24 5.94 3.60
C ASN A 233 -2.31 4.89 3.91
N PHE A 234 -2.10 4.10 4.96
CA PHE A 234 -3.00 3.03 5.38
C PHE A 234 -3.64 3.41 6.72
N SER A 235 -4.98 3.43 6.78
CA SER A 235 -5.72 3.90 7.95
C SER A 235 -5.88 2.86 9.07
N LEU A 236 -5.67 1.58 8.76
CA LEU A 236 -5.87 0.46 9.69
C LEU A 236 -4.57 -0.32 9.90
N SER A 237 -4.28 -1.27 9.02
CA SER A 237 -3.17 -2.22 9.19
C SER A 237 -2.43 -2.50 7.90
N VAL A 238 -1.17 -2.90 8.04
CA VAL A 238 -0.35 -3.48 6.98
C VAL A 238 0.10 -4.86 7.44
N THR A 239 -0.30 -5.89 6.71
CA THR A 239 0.13 -7.29 6.95
C THR A 239 1.13 -7.68 5.88
N ALA A 240 2.42 -7.76 6.24
CA ALA A 240 3.49 -8.13 5.33
C ALA A 240 3.89 -9.60 5.55
N GLY A 241 3.98 -10.38 4.47
CA GLY A 241 4.51 -11.76 4.51
C GLY A 241 6.04 -11.83 4.59
N GLY A 242 6.74 -10.69 4.53
CA GLY A 242 8.19 -10.57 4.58
C GLY A 242 8.64 -9.31 5.33
N ASP A 243 9.83 -8.82 5.02
CA ASP A 243 10.44 -7.69 5.75
C ASP A 243 9.75 -6.34 5.49
N ILE A 244 9.75 -5.49 6.51
CA ILE A 244 9.43 -4.07 6.40
C ILE A 244 10.73 -3.28 6.47
N ARG A 245 11.10 -2.61 5.36
CA ARG A 245 12.36 -1.88 5.25
C ARG A 245 12.16 -0.41 4.91
N SER A 246 12.87 0.45 5.62
CA SER A 246 13.10 1.85 5.25
C SER A 246 14.56 2.01 4.81
N ASN A 247 14.80 2.61 3.64
CA ASN A 247 16.16 2.78 3.11
C ASN A 247 16.83 4.06 3.61
N ASN A 248 16.08 5.10 3.92
CA ASN A 248 16.62 6.40 4.34
C ASN A 248 15.69 7.18 5.29
N GLY A 249 14.88 6.46 6.07
CA GLY A 249 13.93 7.05 7.00
C GLY A 249 13.73 6.17 8.23
N TRP A 250 13.02 6.69 9.23
CA TRP A 250 12.77 5.97 10.47
C TRP A 250 11.55 5.04 10.36
N LEU A 251 11.56 3.96 11.16
CA LEU A 251 10.32 3.28 11.52
C LEU A 251 9.74 4.00 12.73
N ILE A 252 8.65 4.74 12.51
CA ILE A 252 8.02 5.60 13.52
C ILE A 252 6.75 4.92 14.03
N THR A 253 6.65 4.73 15.34
CA THR A 253 5.41 4.29 16.01
C THR A 253 4.84 5.41 16.87
N ARG A 254 3.52 5.35 17.14
CA ARG A 254 2.79 6.35 17.95
C ARG A 254 1.87 5.65 18.94
N SER A 255 1.37 6.41 19.92
CA SER A 255 0.33 5.96 20.87
C SER A 255 0.71 4.76 21.75
N GLY A 256 2.01 4.57 21.97
CA GLY A 256 2.55 3.65 22.96
C GLY A 256 2.71 2.19 22.54
N LYS A 257 2.56 1.89 21.25
CA LYS A 257 2.95 0.58 20.68
C LYS A 257 4.32 0.68 19.99
N GLY A 258 4.93 -0.47 19.78
CA GLY A 258 6.25 -0.58 19.16
C GLY A 258 6.37 -1.87 18.38
N TRP A 259 7.52 -2.52 18.46
CA TRP A 259 7.72 -3.83 17.85
C TRP A 259 7.24 -4.94 18.79
N LEU A 260 6.44 -5.86 18.26
CA LEU A 260 5.95 -7.05 18.94
C LEU A 260 6.15 -8.25 18.02
N ASN A 261 6.70 -9.32 18.57
CA ASN A 261 6.64 -10.65 17.97
C ASN A 261 5.50 -11.40 18.64
N GLU A 262 4.39 -11.61 17.93
CA GLU A 262 3.18 -12.25 18.47
C GLU A 262 3.43 -13.69 18.89
N SER A 263 4.11 -14.48 18.06
CA SER A 263 4.42 -15.90 18.33
C SER A 263 5.24 -16.10 19.60
N HIS A 264 6.12 -15.16 19.93
CA HIS A 264 6.96 -15.23 21.12
C HIS A 264 6.47 -14.33 22.26
N GLY A 265 5.50 -13.43 22.04
CA GLY A 265 5.04 -12.46 23.04
C GLY A 265 6.16 -11.55 23.57
N GLY A 266 7.16 -11.23 22.75
CA GLY A 266 8.31 -10.39 23.10
C GLY A 266 8.41 -9.17 22.19
N GLY A 267 9.10 -8.12 22.62
CA GLY A 267 9.07 -6.87 21.87
C GLY A 267 9.68 -5.69 22.62
N PHE A 268 9.59 -4.51 22.00
CA PHE A 268 9.87 -3.22 22.63
C PHE A 268 8.72 -2.25 22.40
N TYR A 269 8.33 -1.52 23.45
CA TYR A 269 7.29 -0.50 23.41
C TYR A 269 7.60 0.63 24.41
N MET A 270 6.86 1.73 24.34
CA MET A 270 6.91 2.82 25.33
C MET A 270 5.49 3.09 25.80
N SER A 271 5.28 3.25 27.11
CA SER A 271 3.96 3.64 27.67
C SER A 271 4.00 4.97 28.41
N ASP A 272 5.18 5.58 28.44
CA ASP A 272 5.51 6.87 29.03
C ASP A 272 6.62 7.52 28.18
N ASN A 273 7.06 8.71 28.57
CA ASN A 273 8.03 9.49 27.81
C ASN A 273 9.49 9.18 28.17
N ASP A 274 9.73 8.33 29.18
CA ASP A 274 11.04 8.16 29.80
C ASP A 274 11.69 6.81 29.44
N TRP A 275 10.88 5.77 29.25
CA TRP A 275 11.38 4.39 29.19
C TRP A 275 11.00 3.65 27.90
N ILE A 276 12.01 2.98 27.33
CA ILE A 276 11.80 1.84 26.44
C ILE A 276 11.61 0.60 27.31
N ARG A 277 10.51 -0.12 27.09
CA ARG A 277 10.10 -1.28 27.87
C ARG A 277 10.12 -2.52 27.00
N SER A 278 10.58 -3.65 27.56
CA SER A 278 10.38 -4.94 26.92
C SER A 278 8.95 -5.41 27.12
N VAL A 279 8.34 -5.95 26.07
CA VAL A 279 7.00 -6.53 26.18
C VAL A 279 7.04 -7.72 27.14
N ASN A 280 6.04 -7.82 28.02
CA ASN A 280 5.91 -8.88 29.03
C ASN A 280 7.12 -9.00 29.98
N ASN A 281 7.85 -7.90 30.21
CA ASN A 281 9.07 -7.86 31.03
C ASN A 281 10.12 -8.88 30.59
N LYS A 282 10.20 -9.19 29.29
CA LYS A 282 11.22 -10.10 28.78
C LYS A 282 12.62 -9.52 28.95
N GLY A 283 13.58 -10.40 29.24
CA GLY A 283 15.00 -10.03 29.27
C GLY A 283 15.54 -9.68 27.89
N ILE A 284 16.65 -8.94 27.87
CA ILE A 284 17.42 -8.65 26.66
C ILE A 284 18.68 -9.52 26.68
N TYR A 285 18.74 -10.51 25.80
CA TYR A 285 19.91 -11.37 25.62
C TYR A 285 20.71 -10.92 24.40
N THR A 286 21.99 -10.63 24.58
CA THR A 286 22.91 -10.25 23.50
C THR A 286 24.31 -10.75 23.79
N GLY A 287 25.03 -11.20 22.75
CA GLY A 287 26.46 -11.49 22.85
C GLY A 287 27.34 -10.23 22.73
N GLY A 288 26.75 -9.08 22.40
CA GLY A 288 27.43 -7.79 22.25
C GLY A 288 27.39 -6.93 23.51
N GLN A 289 27.88 -5.69 23.40
CA GLN A 289 27.83 -4.71 24.49
C GLN A 289 26.44 -4.05 24.58
N LEU A 290 25.93 -3.92 25.80
CA LEU A 290 24.87 -2.97 26.14
C LEU A 290 25.53 -1.66 26.56
N LYS A 291 25.38 -0.60 25.75
CA LYS A 291 25.88 0.74 26.06
C LYS A 291 24.71 1.67 26.40
N GLY A 292 24.79 2.31 27.57
CA GLY A 292 23.85 3.33 28.03
C GLY A 292 24.57 4.32 28.95
N GLY A 293 23.98 5.50 29.17
CA GLY A 293 24.60 6.52 30.04
C GLY A 293 24.76 6.04 31.49
N SER A 294 23.78 5.28 32.00
CA SER A 294 23.83 4.61 33.30
C SER A 294 23.09 3.28 33.26
N VAL A 295 23.54 2.31 34.05
CA VAL A 295 22.82 1.05 34.26
C VAL A 295 22.38 0.99 35.72
N ARG A 296 21.07 0.98 35.93
CA ARG A 296 20.44 0.77 37.24
C ARG A 296 19.74 -0.60 37.21
N SER A 297 20.08 -1.46 38.16
CA SER A 297 19.33 -2.68 38.44
C SER A 297 18.45 -2.44 39.66
N ASP A 298 17.19 -2.89 39.63
CA ASP A 298 16.31 -2.88 40.80
C ASP A 298 16.62 -4.04 41.76
N SER A 299 17.53 -4.92 41.37
CA SER A 299 18.09 -6.01 42.19
C SER A 299 19.60 -6.10 41.93
N ASP A 300 20.18 -7.29 41.99
CA ASP A 300 21.62 -7.49 41.82
C ASP A 300 22.10 -7.18 40.39
N LEU A 301 23.37 -6.75 40.31
CA LEU A 301 24.12 -6.73 39.05
C LEU A 301 25.10 -7.91 39.08
N SER A 302 24.84 -8.92 38.24
CA SER A 302 25.71 -10.09 38.11
C SER A 302 26.48 -10.03 36.79
N ALA A 303 27.78 -10.27 36.87
CA ALA A 303 28.66 -10.39 35.72
C ALA A 303 29.32 -11.77 35.73
N GLY A 304 29.18 -12.53 34.64
CA GLY A 304 29.92 -13.79 34.48
C GLY A 304 31.43 -13.59 34.28
N GLY A 305 31.87 -12.35 34.07
CA GLY A 305 33.27 -11.94 33.94
C GLY A 305 33.65 -10.87 34.97
N VAL A 306 34.37 -9.84 34.52
CA VAL A 306 34.92 -8.78 35.40
C VAL A 306 34.11 -7.50 35.27
N LEU A 307 33.82 -6.83 36.39
CA LEU A 307 33.32 -5.46 36.41
C LEU A 307 34.47 -4.48 36.11
N LYS A 308 34.50 -3.95 34.89
CA LYS A 308 35.48 -2.94 34.47
C LYS A 308 34.93 -1.55 34.76
N LEU A 309 35.65 -0.78 35.56
CA LEU A 309 35.33 0.61 35.85
C LEU A 309 36.34 1.46 35.08
N ASP A 310 35.89 2.27 34.12
CA ASP A 310 36.80 3.06 33.27
C ASP A 310 37.39 4.28 34.02
N LYS A 311 36.72 4.73 35.07
CA LYS A 311 37.13 5.90 35.85
C LYS A 311 38.07 5.51 36.99
N THR A 312 39.29 6.02 36.91
CA THR A 312 40.25 6.03 38.01
C THR A 312 39.92 7.13 39.04
N SER A 313 40.04 6.80 40.32
CA SER A 313 39.86 7.70 41.47
C SER A 313 41.10 7.65 42.38
N TYR A 314 41.21 8.61 43.31
CA TYR A 314 42.39 8.73 44.19
C TYR A 314 41.97 8.70 45.66
N ALA A 315 42.67 7.92 46.48
CA ALA A 315 42.39 7.85 47.91
C ALA A 315 42.49 9.23 48.59
N GLY A 316 41.66 9.47 49.61
CA GLY A 316 41.56 10.74 50.33
C GLY A 316 40.76 11.83 49.62
N THR A 317 40.57 11.73 48.29
CA THR A 317 39.76 12.70 47.53
C THR A 317 38.26 12.48 47.74
N TRP A 318 37.46 13.51 47.42
CA TRP A 318 36.00 13.46 47.55
C TRP A 318 35.40 12.39 46.63
N CYS A 319 34.36 11.70 47.12
CA CYS A 319 33.62 10.72 46.35
C CYS A 319 32.11 11.00 46.38
N PRO A 320 31.38 10.67 45.29
CA PRO A 320 30.03 11.17 45.06
C PRO A 320 28.96 10.56 45.97
N GLN A 321 29.13 9.32 46.41
CA GLN A 321 28.13 8.62 47.20
C GLN A 321 28.79 7.55 48.08
N THR A 322 28.52 7.60 49.38
CA THR A 322 28.95 6.55 50.32
C THR A 322 28.52 5.17 49.83
N GLY A 323 29.44 4.22 49.83
CA GLY A 323 29.25 2.86 49.30
C GLY A 323 29.62 2.70 47.82
N ALA A 324 29.89 3.77 47.08
CA ALA A 324 30.39 3.66 45.72
C ALA A 324 31.73 2.93 45.67
N ILE A 325 31.96 2.18 44.59
CA ILE A 325 33.19 1.42 44.34
C ILE A 325 33.89 2.03 43.12
N SER A 326 35.21 2.21 43.22
CA SER A 326 36.08 2.66 42.13
C SER A 326 37.44 1.96 42.26
N HIS A 327 38.42 2.37 41.47
CA HIS A 327 39.79 1.88 41.56
C HIS A 327 40.79 3.02 41.42
N ASP A 328 42.00 2.84 41.96
CA ASP A 328 43.14 3.74 41.71
C ASP A 328 43.91 3.37 40.43
N SER A 329 44.94 4.15 40.08
CA SER A 329 45.72 3.94 38.86
C SER A 329 46.50 2.62 38.83
N SER A 330 46.65 1.94 39.98
CA SER A 330 47.25 0.61 40.07
C SER A 330 46.21 -0.53 39.98
N GLY A 331 44.92 -0.19 39.94
CA GLY A 331 43.82 -1.16 39.95
C GLY A 331 43.35 -1.54 41.36
N GLY A 332 43.88 -0.91 42.42
CA GLY A 332 43.46 -1.15 43.80
C GLY A 332 42.02 -0.68 44.04
N ILE A 333 41.19 -1.51 44.69
CA ILE A 333 39.79 -1.18 44.95
C ILE A 333 39.68 -0.03 45.94
N LEU A 334 38.89 0.97 45.58
CA LEU A 334 38.51 2.09 46.44
C LEU A 334 37.04 1.98 46.80
N SER A 335 36.72 2.19 48.09
CA SER A 335 35.35 2.32 48.57
C SER A 335 35.12 3.73 49.09
N CYS A 336 34.02 4.35 48.68
CA CYS A 336 33.62 5.65 49.17
C CYS A 336 33.06 5.52 50.59
N GLN A 337 33.73 6.13 51.57
CA GLN A 337 33.32 6.10 52.97
C GLN A 337 33.29 7.54 53.51
N SER A 338 32.15 7.96 54.06
CA SER A 338 31.97 9.29 54.64
C SER A 338 32.39 10.41 53.67
N GLY A 339 32.05 10.27 52.38
CA GLY A 339 32.35 11.26 51.34
C GLY A 339 33.81 11.31 50.87
N ARG A 340 34.67 10.37 51.27
CA ARG A 340 36.04 10.23 50.72
C ARG A 340 36.35 8.83 50.22
N TRP A 341 37.14 8.75 49.15
CA TRP A 341 37.68 7.48 48.67
C TRP A 341 38.67 6.92 49.68
N LYS A 342 38.43 5.69 50.13
CA LYS A 342 39.39 4.95 50.96
C LYS A 342 39.89 3.72 50.21
N SER A 343 41.19 3.46 50.34
CA SER A 343 41.77 2.24 49.82
C SER A 343 41.39 1.06 50.70
N ASN A 344 40.91 -0.01 50.06
CA ASN A 344 40.68 -1.30 50.71
C ASN A 344 41.93 -2.20 50.65
N ASN A 345 43.07 -1.68 50.16
CA ASN A 345 44.32 -2.42 50.24
C ASN A 345 44.72 -2.51 51.72
N THR A 346 44.34 -3.62 52.36
CA THR A 346 45.19 -4.21 53.38
C THR A 346 46.54 -4.45 52.72
N ALA A 347 47.46 -3.51 52.89
CA ALA A 347 48.84 -3.69 52.45
C ALA A 347 49.29 -5.09 52.90
N ASP A 348 49.78 -5.84 51.91
CA ASP A 348 50.17 -7.25 51.97
C ASP A 348 50.97 -7.49 53.25
N THR A 349 50.31 -8.02 54.29
CA THR A 349 50.97 -8.22 55.59
C THR A 349 51.91 -9.41 55.45
N ARG A 350 53.21 -9.15 55.50
CA ARG A 350 54.25 -10.17 55.26
C ARG A 350 54.85 -10.63 56.57
N VAL A 351 54.93 -11.94 56.78
CA VAL A 351 55.65 -12.50 57.92
C VAL A 351 57.08 -12.82 57.51
N VAL A 352 58.04 -12.16 58.15
CA VAL A 352 59.48 -12.41 57.99
C VAL A 352 60.01 -13.15 59.22
N TRP A 353 60.93 -14.08 59.01
CA TRP A 353 61.55 -14.88 60.06
C TRP A 353 63.01 -14.51 60.23
N GLY A 354 63.47 -14.48 61.47
CA GLY A 354 64.87 -14.30 61.79
C GLY A 354 65.69 -15.58 61.68
N ASN A 355 67.00 -15.41 61.85
CA ASN A 355 67.96 -16.50 62.04
C ASN A 355 67.62 -17.33 63.30
N ALA A 356 68.08 -18.58 63.36
CA ALA A 356 67.98 -19.37 64.60
C ALA A 356 69.00 -18.84 65.61
N ALA A 357 68.54 -18.54 66.82
CA ALA A 357 69.39 -18.22 67.96
C ALA A 357 69.35 -19.38 68.94
N CYS A 358 70.50 -19.92 69.32
CA CYS A 358 70.62 -21.14 70.13
C CYS A 358 71.68 -20.96 71.21
N PHE A 359 71.39 -21.37 72.44
CA PHE A 359 72.43 -21.49 73.46
C PHE A 359 73.48 -22.54 73.06
N PRO A 360 74.79 -22.33 73.33
CA PRO A 360 75.39 -21.23 74.09
C PRO A 360 75.79 -20.00 73.27
N SER A 361 75.28 -19.83 72.04
CA SER A 361 75.54 -18.63 71.24
C SER A 361 74.83 -17.40 71.82
N ASP A 362 75.53 -16.27 71.83
CA ASP A 362 74.99 -14.97 72.21
C ASP A 362 74.40 -14.20 70.99
N GLU A 363 74.34 -14.81 69.80
CA GLU A 363 73.75 -14.16 68.62
C GLU A 363 72.22 -14.05 68.74
N PRO A 364 71.63 -12.85 68.62
CA PRO A 364 70.18 -12.67 68.63
C PRO A 364 69.52 -13.24 67.38
N SER A 365 68.25 -13.62 67.51
CA SER A 365 67.36 -13.84 66.37
C SER A 365 66.74 -12.50 65.98
N VAL A 366 66.89 -12.07 64.73
CA VAL A 366 66.35 -10.78 64.27
C VAL A 366 65.53 -10.96 62.99
N ALA A 367 64.25 -10.59 63.04
CA ALA A 367 63.35 -10.58 61.88
C ALA A 367 63.11 -9.14 61.43
N VAL A 368 63.67 -8.76 60.27
CA VAL A 368 63.64 -7.39 59.74
C VAL A 368 62.59 -7.26 58.64
N CYS A 369 61.72 -6.26 58.79
CA CYS A 369 60.70 -5.94 57.81
C CYS A 369 61.31 -5.42 56.49
N PRO A 370 60.73 -5.75 55.32
CA PRO A 370 61.16 -5.19 54.06
C PRO A 370 61.18 -3.65 54.07
N ALA A 371 62.11 -3.05 53.33
CA ALA A 371 62.25 -1.60 53.25
C ALA A 371 60.90 -0.93 52.89
N GLY A 372 60.49 0.05 53.69
CA GLY A 372 59.22 0.76 53.52
C GLY A 372 58.01 0.16 54.25
N THR A 373 58.18 -0.90 55.05
CA THR A 373 57.13 -1.49 55.90
C THR A 373 57.48 -1.40 57.38
N GLN A 374 56.47 -1.41 58.26
CA GLN A 374 56.61 -1.39 59.72
C GLN A 374 56.02 -2.64 60.35
N ILE A 375 56.53 -2.98 61.54
CA ILE A 375 55.97 -4.06 62.35
C ILE A 375 54.54 -3.73 62.76
N THR A 376 53.64 -4.66 62.49
CA THR A 376 52.26 -4.68 63.01
C THR A 376 52.07 -5.74 64.10
N GLY A 377 53.00 -6.70 64.21
CA GLY A 377 53.06 -7.68 65.29
C GLY A 377 54.39 -8.44 65.30
N CYS A 378 54.79 -8.93 66.46
CA CYS A 378 55.99 -9.75 66.64
C CYS A 378 55.63 -11.05 67.37
N GLY A 379 56.40 -12.11 67.17
CA GLY A 379 56.39 -13.28 68.02
C GLY A 379 57.67 -14.10 67.90
N TYR A 380 57.73 -15.23 68.60
CA TYR A 380 58.84 -16.17 68.47
C TYR A 380 58.35 -17.61 68.54
N ALA A 381 59.17 -18.52 68.03
CA ALA A 381 58.98 -19.96 68.11
C ALA A 381 60.18 -20.61 68.79
N LEU A 382 59.92 -21.50 69.75
CA LEU A 382 60.91 -22.43 70.28
C LEU A 382 61.17 -23.51 69.22
N SER A 383 62.36 -23.51 68.62
CA SER A 383 62.70 -24.44 67.54
C SER A 383 63.40 -25.71 68.01
N SER A 384 64.00 -25.71 69.21
CA SER A 384 64.56 -26.91 69.86
C SER A 384 64.72 -26.66 71.36
N PHE A 385 64.61 -27.70 72.19
CA PHE A 385 64.78 -27.63 73.64
C PHE A 385 65.37 -28.94 74.17
N TRP A 386 66.42 -28.83 74.99
CA TRP A 386 67.15 -30.01 75.50
C TRP A 386 67.57 -29.90 76.97
N GLY A 387 67.11 -28.88 77.69
CA GLY A 387 67.27 -28.80 79.15
C GLY A 387 67.17 -27.37 79.71
N GLY A 388 67.10 -27.26 81.04
CA GLY A 388 66.99 -25.97 81.73
C GLY A 388 65.65 -25.27 81.46
N THR A 389 65.68 -23.98 81.12
CA THR A 389 64.49 -23.18 80.82
C THR A 389 64.23 -23.10 79.32
N ASN A 390 62.96 -22.93 78.94
CA ASN A 390 62.51 -22.80 77.55
C ASN A 390 61.93 -21.41 77.26
N ALA A 391 62.27 -20.41 78.08
CA ALA A 391 61.93 -19.02 77.86
C ALA A 391 63.19 -18.25 77.41
N PRO A 392 63.09 -17.41 76.37
CA PRO A 392 64.19 -16.51 76.01
C PRO A 392 64.39 -15.46 77.11
N ASP A 393 65.60 -14.92 77.19
CA ASP A 393 65.94 -13.86 78.14
C ASP A 393 65.25 -12.53 77.80
N SER A 394 65.17 -12.21 76.51
CA SER A 394 64.42 -11.04 76.05
C SER A 394 63.84 -11.22 74.66
N PHE A 395 62.69 -10.61 74.43
CA PHE A 395 62.03 -10.50 73.14
C PHE A 395 61.31 -9.15 73.07
N SER A 396 61.60 -8.35 72.04
CA SER A 396 61.00 -7.04 71.86
C SER A 396 61.06 -6.55 70.41
N PRO A 397 60.13 -5.68 69.98
CA PRO A 397 60.32 -4.89 68.77
C PRO A 397 61.47 -3.90 68.95
N VAL A 398 62.22 -3.66 67.87
CA VAL A 398 63.21 -2.58 67.80
C VAL A 398 62.48 -1.23 67.78
N ALA A 399 63.06 -0.21 68.43
CA ALA A 399 62.39 1.06 68.70
C ALA A 399 61.92 1.83 67.46
N ASP A 400 62.56 1.63 66.30
CA ASP A 400 62.18 2.25 65.03
C ASP A 400 61.03 1.52 64.32
N GLY A 401 60.53 0.42 64.89
CA GLY A 401 59.43 -0.35 64.36
C GLY A 401 59.77 -1.16 63.10
N THR A 402 61.06 -1.41 62.83
CA THR A 402 61.49 -2.09 61.59
C THR A 402 61.85 -3.57 61.77
N ALA A 403 62.11 -4.03 62.99
CA ALA A 403 62.46 -5.43 63.24
C ALA A 403 62.00 -5.93 64.62
N CYS A 404 61.81 -7.24 64.75
CA CYS A 404 61.65 -7.91 66.05
C CYS A 404 62.96 -8.63 66.40
N THR A 405 63.38 -8.55 67.67
CA THR A 405 64.60 -9.21 68.15
C THR A 405 64.33 -10.10 69.35
N LEU A 406 65.10 -11.19 69.47
CA LEU A 406 65.07 -12.11 70.59
C LEU A 406 66.49 -12.52 70.98
N ASN A 407 66.80 -12.45 72.28
CA ASN A 407 68.03 -12.98 72.86
C ASN A 407 67.72 -14.23 73.69
N VAL A 408 68.50 -15.30 73.47
CA VAL A 408 68.33 -16.57 74.19
C VAL A 408 68.81 -16.43 75.64
N GLY A 409 69.95 -15.76 75.86
CA GLY A 409 70.56 -15.61 77.19
C GLY A 409 71.36 -16.84 77.63
N LYS A 410 71.96 -16.78 78.82
CA LYS A 410 72.99 -17.75 79.27
C LYS A 410 72.45 -18.99 80.01
N ALA A 411 71.14 -19.05 80.25
CA ALA A 411 70.50 -20.11 81.04
C ALA A 411 69.66 -21.12 80.23
N PRO A 412 68.91 -20.74 79.19
CA PRO A 412 68.05 -21.69 78.49
C PRO A 412 68.84 -22.59 77.55
N GLN A 413 68.68 -23.92 77.64
CA GLN A 413 69.28 -24.87 76.69
C GLN A 413 68.27 -25.13 75.56
N ALA A 414 68.06 -24.07 74.77
CA ALA A 414 67.02 -23.98 73.75
C ALA A 414 67.50 -23.20 72.51
N CYS A 415 66.79 -23.40 71.41
CA CYS A 415 66.86 -22.59 70.21
C CYS A 415 65.53 -21.88 69.97
N PHE A 416 65.59 -20.63 69.51
CA PHE A 416 64.43 -19.84 69.14
C PHE A 416 64.60 -19.18 67.78
N LYS A 417 63.46 -18.87 67.14
CA LYS A 417 63.38 -17.97 65.98
C LYS A 417 62.32 -16.91 66.21
N VAL A 418 62.68 -15.65 66.00
CA VAL A 418 61.72 -14.54 66.02
C VAL A 418 61.05 -14.40 64.65
N TRP A 419 59.81 -13.92 64.64
CA TRP A 419 59.10 -13.52 63.43
C TRP A 419 58.47 -12.13 63.62
N ALA A 420 58.34 -11.40 62.51
CA ALA A 420 57.70 -10.09 62.44
C ALA A 420 56.62 -10.10 61.36
N ALA A 421 55.43 -9.59 61.67
CA ALA A 421 54.40 -9.27 60.69
C ALA A 421 54.55 -7.81 60.26
N CYS A 422 54.82 -7.59 58.98
CA CYS A 422 55.22 -6.30 58.43
C CYS A 422 54.15 -5.75 57.48
N ARG A 423 53.87 -4.45 57.55
CA ARG A 423 52.88 -3.79 56.70
C ARG A 423 53.31 -2.40 56.28
#